data_AF-A0A8T2BFU9-F1
#
_entry.id   AF-A0A8T2BFU9-F1
#
_cell.length_a   1.000
_cell.length_b   1.000
_cell.length_c   1.000
_cell.angle_alpha   90.00
_cell.angle_beta   90.00
_cell.angle_gamma   90.00
#
_symmetry.space_group_name_H-M   'P 1'
#
loop_
_entity.id
_entity.type
_entity.pdbx_description
1 polymer ?
#
loop_
_entity_poly.entity_id
_entity_poly.type
_entity_poly.pdbx_seq_one_letter_code
_entity_poly.pdbx_strand_id
1 'polypeptide(L)'
;MGEKSWRPITCKDGHSPESEGLFKGGVLYYAADLYSDSTRVIMSFNVGSEDFSVIELPKGVDFSSLGWNLVNYKGNIALSSCDDYDNGDLQIWVRKMGVWLSKSIKIPSWKENVEGLKFYFRGTIGTGELVFT
;
A
#
# COMPACT_ATOMS: atom_id res chain seq x y z
N MET A 1 -7.58 -6.02 34.92
CA MET A 1 -7.49 -6.59 33.56
C MET A 1 -8.73 -6.13 32.82
N GLY A 2 -8.56 -5.30 31.78
CA GLY A 2 -9.70 -4.81 31.01
C GLY A 2 -10.35 -5.94 30.22
N GLU A 3 -11.68 -5.97 30.22
CA GLU A 3 -12.49 -6.91 29.46
C GLU A 3 -12.24 -6.67 27.96
N LYS A 4 -11.79 -7.70 27.23
CA LYS A 4 -11.58 -7.62 25.78
C LYS A 4 -12.93 -7.82 25.11
N SER A 5 -13.64 -6.73 24.83
CA SER A 5 -14.87 -6.76 24.06
C SER A 5 -14.63 -6.30 22.62
N TRP A 6 -15.28 -6.98 21.68
CA TRP A 6 -15.37 -6.53 20.30
C TRP A 6 -16.54 -5.55 20.19
N ARG A 7 -16.33 -4.43 19.50
CA ARG A 7 -17.39 -3.49 19.14
C ARG A 7 -17.34 -3.16 17.65
N PRO A 8 -18.48 -2.97 16.99
CA PRO A 8 -18.51 -2.50 15.61
C PRO A 8 -18.07 -1.03 15.53
N ILE A 9 -17.47 -0.67 14.40
CA ILE A 9 -17.22 0.71 13.99
C ILE A 9 -17.94 0.92 12.67
N THR A 10 -18.71 2.01 12.58
CA THR A 10 -19.52 2.30 11.39
C THR A 10 -18.74 3.17 10.41
N CYS A 11 -18.57 2.68 9.19
CA CYS A 11 -18.09 3.46 8.05
C CYS A 11 -19.27 3.91 7.18
N LYS A 12 -19.27 5.15 6.71
CA LYS A 12 -20.30 5.66 5.79
C LYS A 12 -20.11 5.12 4.37
N ASP A 13 -18.86 4.95 3.96
CA ASP A 13 -18.48 4.38 2.68
C ASP A 13 -18.44 2.86 2.81
N GLY A 14 -19.54 2.18 2.47
CA GLY A 14 -19.58 0.71 2.50
C GLY A 14 -18.56 0.12 1.54
N HIS A 15 -17.73 -0.81 2.01
CA HIS A 15 -16.64 -1.39 1.23
C HIS A 15 -16.25 -2.80 1.69
N SER A 16 -15.55 -3.54 0.82
CA SER A 16 -14.89 -4.82 1.12
C SER A 16 -13.37 -4.65 1.04
N PRO A 17 -12.58 -5.05 2.06
CA PRO A 17 -11.13 -4.99 1.99
C PRO A 17 -10.55 -6.03 1.02
N GLU A 18 -9.57 -5.61 0.21
CA GLU A 18 -8.95 -6.41 -0.86
C GLU A 18 -7.45 -6.69 -0.62
N SER A 19 -6.85 -6.08 0.41
CA SER A 19 -5.42 -6.26 0.73
C SER A 19 -5.16 -6.39 2.22
N GLU A 20 -3.95 -6.83 2.55
CA GLU A 20 -3.37 -6.62 3.87
C GLU A 20 -3.32 -5.12 4.20
N GLY A 21 -3.46 -4.80 5.49
CA GLY A 21 -3.45 -3.43 5.98
C GLY A 21 -2.05 -2.94 6.35
N LEU A 22 -1.72 -1.72 5.95
CA LEU A 22 -0.54 -0.98 6.38
C LEU A 22 -0.89 -0.07 7.55
N PHE A 23 -0.44 -0.40 8.76
CA PHE A 23 -0.58 0.49 9.90
C PHE A 23 0.59 1.46 10.00
N LYS A 24 0.28 2.76 10.02
CA LYS A 24 1.29 3.82 10.07
C LYS A 24 0.75 5.08 10.73
N GLY A 25 1.43 5.52 11.79
CA GLY A 25 1.15 6.81 12.44
C GLY A 25 -0.27 6.92 13.00
N GLY A 26 -0.81 5.84 13.56
CA GLY A 26 -2.18 5.80 14.10
C GLY A 26 -3.27 5.59 13.05
N VAL A 27 -2.91 5.43 11.77
CA VAL A 27 -3.84 5.21 10.68
C VAL A 27 -3.60 3.84 10.04
N LEU A 28 -4.66 3.08 9.85
CA LEU A 28 -4.66 1.83 9.09
C LEU A 28 -5.05 2.13 7.65
N TYR A 29 -4.23 1.72 6.69
CA TYR A 29 -4.49 1.89 5.26
C TYR A 29 -4.64 0.52 4.60
N TYR A 30 -5.60 0.33 3.70
CA TYR A 30 -5.81 -0.93 2.99
C TYR A 30 -6.54 -0.69 1.67
N ALA A 31 -6.31 -1.55 0.67
CA ALA A 31 -7.10 -1.54 -0.55
C ALA A 31 -8.52 -2.03 -0.28
N ALA A 32 -9.51 -1.45 -0.95
CA ALA A 32 -10.89 -1.88 -0.84
C ALA A 32 -11.69 -1.59 -2.12
N ASP A 33 -12.74 -2.39 -2.33
CA ASP A 33 -13.76 -2.16 -3.34
C ASP A 33 -14.97 -1.49 -2.68
N LEU A 34 -15.38 -0.32 -3.17
CA LEU A 34 -16.58 0.39 -2.71
C LEU A 34 -17.85 -0.33 -3.20
N TYR A 35 -18.85 -0.50 -2.33
CA TYR A 35 -20.11 -1.15 -2.71
C TYR A 35 -20.99 -0.29 -3.65
N SER A 36 -20.76 1.01 -3.71
CA SER A 36 -21.55 1.94 -4.51
C SER A 36 -21.46 1.69 -6.01
N ASP A 37 -20.27 1.38 -6.48
CA ASP A 37 -19.89 1.41 -7.89
C ASP A 37 -18.73 0.45 -8.22
N SER A 38 -18.33 -0.38 -7.25
CA SER A 38 -17.16 -1.25 -7.34
C SER A 38 -15.85 -0.49 -7.63
N THR A 39 -15.79 0.81 -7.29
CA THR A 39 -14.57 1.60 -7.44
C THR A 39 -13.52 1.14 -6.43
N ARG A 40 -12.31 0.96 -6.93
CA ARG A 40 -11.13 0.57 -6.15
C ARG A 40 -10.45 1.77 -5.53
N VAL A 41 -10.24 1.69 -4.22
CA VAL A 41 -9.68 2.78 -3.42
C VAL A 41 -8.71 2.27 -2.38
N ILE A 42 -7.96 3.19 -1.78
CA ILE A 42 -7.33 2.94 -0.49
C ILE A 42 -8.24 3.53 0.58
N MET A 43 -8.73 2.67 1.47
CA MET A 43 -9.36 3.12 2.70
C MET A 43 -8.28 3.51 3.71
N SER A 44 -8.54 4.59 4.43
CA SER A 44 -7.78 4.97 5.60
C SER A 44 -8.70 5.05 6.80
N PHE A 45 -8.27 4.46 7.91
CA PHE A 45 -9.00 4.43 9.16
C PHE A 45 -8.11 4.98 10.28
N ASN A 46 -8.47 6.15 10.81
CA ASN A 46 -7.78 6.74 11.94
C ASN A 46 -8.23 6.05 13.23
N VAL A 47 -7.33 5.34 13.90
CA VAL A 47 -7.67 4.56 15.09
C VAL A 47 -8.00 5.44 16.30
N GLY A 48 -7.50 6.69 16.32
CA GLY A 48 -7.74 7.62 17.42
C GLY A 48 -9.08 8.35 17.32
N SER A 49 -9.45 8.82 16.12
CA SER A 49 -10.73 9.51 15.90
C SER A 49 -11.86 8.60 15.43
N GLU A 50 -11.51 7.37 15.01
CA GLU A 50 -12.42 6.39 14.41
C GLU A 50 -13.03 6.83 13.07
N ASP A 51 -12.38 7.79 12.40
CA ASP A 51 -12.82 8.29 11.11
C ASP A 51 -12.24 7.47 9.95
N PHE A 52 -13.10 7.20 8.97
CA PHE A 52 -12.71 6.66 7.69
C PHE A 52 -12.56 7.78 6.65
N SER A 53 -11.60 7.63 5.75
CA SER A 53 -11.57 8.43 4.53
C SER A 53 -11.08 7.62 3.33
N VAL A 54 -11.65 7.96 2.18
CA VAL A 54 -11.37 7.34 0.89
C VAL A 54 -10.20 8.06 0.22
N ILE A 55 -9.23 7.29 -0.29
CA ILE A 55 -8.12 7.80 -1.09
C ILE A 55 -8.20 7.14 -2.47
N GLU A 56 -8.43 7.96 -3.50
CA GLU A 56 -8.43 7.52 -4.88
C GLU A 56 -7.06 7.01 -5.32
N LEU A 57 -7.06 6.01 -6.20
CA LEU A 57 -5.85 5.47 -6.81
C LEU A 57 -5.32 6.40 -7.90
N PRO A 58 -3.99 6.40 -8.15
CA PRO A 58 -3.45 7.07 -9.32
C PRO A 58 -4.00 6.43 -10.60
N LYS A 59 -4.17 7.22 -11.66
CA LYS A 59 -4.63 6.72 -12.97
C LYS A 59 -3.75 5.57 -13.47
N GLY A 60 -4.37 4.49 -13.91
CA GLY A 60 -3.68 3.31 -14.46
C GLY A 60 -3.16 2.33 -13.42
N VAL A 61 -3.48 2.52 -12.13
CA VAL A 61 -3.19 1.56 -11.07
C VAL A 61 -4.45 0.81 -10.66
N ASP A 62 -4.36 -0.52 -10.63
CA ASP A 62 -5.43 -1.43 -10.20
C ASP A 62 -4.82 -2.61 -9.41
N PHE A 63 -5.48 -2.98 -8.31
CA PHE A 63 -5.12 -4.14 -7.47
C PHE A 63 -5.61 -5.49 -8.03
N SER A 64 -6.32 -5.54 -9.16
CA SER A 64 -7.17 -6.69 -9.59
C SER A 64 -6.42 -7.91 -10.09
N SER A 65 -5.14 -7.79 -10.41
CA SER A 65 -4.46 -8.82 -11.21
C SER A 65 -2.97 -8.99 -10.92
N LEU A 66 -2.54 -8.77 -9.67
CA LEU A 66 -1.20 -9.07 -9.11
C LEU A 66 -0.23 -7.88 -9.00
N GLY A 67 -0.61 -6.69 -9.46
CA GLY A 67 0.40 -5.68 -9.76
C GLY A 67 0.82 -4.73 -8.66
N TRP A 68 0.10 -4.51 -7.55
CA TRP A 68 0.43 -3.38 -6.65
C TRP A 68 0.33 -3.70 -5.15
N ASN A 69 1.40 -3.39 -4.41
CA ASN A 69 1.44 -3.52 -2.95
C ASN A 69 1.41 -2.17 -2.25
N LEU A 70 0.66 -2.07 -1.15
CA LEU A 70 0.67 -0.92 -0.26
C LEU A 70 1.82 -1.03 0.74
N VAL A 71 2.78 -0.10 0.67
CA VAL A 71 4.03 -0.15 1.43
C VAL A 71 4.35 1.19 2.09
N ASN A 72 5.19 1.15 3.13
CA ASN A 72 5.78 2.35 3.71
C ASN A 72 7.07 2.71 2.97
N TYR A 73 7.07 3.85 2.27
CA TYR A 73 8.23 4.37 1.58
C TYR A 73 8.68 5.71 2.16
N LYS A 74 9.82 5.71 2.84
CA LYS A 74 10.46 6.87 3.48
C LYS A 74 9.46 7.70 4.30
N GLY A 75 8.65 7.02 5.11
CA GLY A 75 7.65 7.65 5.97
C GLY A 75 6.39 8.13 5.25
N ASN A 76 6.17 7.75 4.00
CA ASN A 76 4.93 8.00 3.25
C ASN A 76 4.28 6.67 2.85
N ILE A 77 2.97 6.66 2.62
CA ILE A 77 2.34 5.50 1.98
C ILE A 77 2.70 5.50 0.49
N ALA A 78 2.92 4.32 -0.07
CA ALA A 78 3.22 4.15 -1.48
C ALA A 78 2.58 2.88 -2.03
N LEU A 79 2.33 2.88 -3.33
CA LEU A 79 1.96 1.70 -4.11
C LEU A 79 3.20 1.27 -4.89
N SER A 80 3.57 0.00 -4.85
CA SER A 80 4.71 -0.53 -5.61
C SER A 80 4.30 -1.64 -6.55
N SER A 81 4.82 -1.61 -7.79
CA SER A 81 4.47 -2.56 -8.82
C SER A 81 5.07 -3.95 -8.57
N CYS A 82 4.38 -5.02 -8.95
CA CYS A 82 4.85 -6.39 -8.87
C CYS A 82 5.34 -6.99 -10.19
N ASP A 83 5.11 -6.37 -11.35
CA ASP A 83 5.23 -7.13 -12.60
C ASP A 83 6.56 -6.95 -13.35
N ASP A 84 7.51 -6.17 -12.84
CA ASP A 84 8.77 -5.84 -13.54
C ASP A 84 10.03 -6.34 -12.80
N TYR A 85 9.92 -7.47 -12.10
CA TYR A 85 11.00 -8.00 -11.25
C TYR A 85 12.20 -8.57 -12.02
N ASP A 86 12.18 -8.64 -13.34
CA ASP A 86 13.33 -9.22 -14.07
C ASP A 86 14.45 -8.20 -14.27
N ASN A 87 14.18 -6.90 -14.43
CA ASN A 87 15.20 -5.91 -14.76
C ASN A 87 15.71 -5.08 -13.56
N GLY A 88 15.12 -5.24 -12.38
CA GLY A 88 15.43 -4.44 -11.19
C GLY A 88 14.86 -3.02 -11.25
N ASP A 89 13.87 -2.76 -12.11
CA ASP A 89 13.18 -1.47 -12.17
C ASP A 89 11.92 -1.52 -11.29
N LEU A 90 12.01 -0.91 -10.11
CA LEU A 90 10.90 -0.82 -9.16
C LEU A 90 10.08 0.44 -9.44
N GLN A 91 8.87 0.28 -9.99
CA GLN A 91 7.92 1.39 -10.15
C GLN A 91 7.12 1.58 -8.87
N ILE A 92 7.05 2.83 -8.39
CA ILE A 92 6.27 3.20 -7.21
C ILE A 92 5.47 4.48 -7.42
N TRP A 93 4.31 4.56 -6.79
CA TRP A 93 3.56 5.80 -6.58
C TRP A 93 3.63 6.18 -5.11
N VAL A 94 4.18 7.34 -4.80
CA VAL A 94 4.30 7.81 -3.42
C VAL A 94 3.25 8.89 -3.16
N ARG A 95 2.46 8.76 -2.09
CA ARG A 95 1.50 9.79 -1.71
C ARG A 95 2.15 10.84 -0.82
N LYS A 96 2.23 12.09 -1.30
CA LYS A 96 2.75 13.23 -0.53
C LYS A 96 1.77 14.38 -0.59
N MET A 97 1.45 14.99 0.55
CA MET A 97 0.54 16.15 0.62
C MET A 97 -0.78 15.95 -0.14
N GLY A 98 -1.33 14.73 -0.09
CA GLY A 98 -2.59 14.39 -0.76
C GLY A 98 -2.47 13.92 -2.22
N VAL A 99 -1.32 14.13 -2.87
CA VAL A 99 -1.12 13.79 -4.29
C VAL A 99 -0.24 12.56 -4.50
N TRP A 100 -0.49 11.83 -5.57
CA TRP A 100 0.34 10.71 -6.02
C TRP A 100 1.46 11.17 -6.94
N LEU A 101 2.68 10.73 -6.65
CA LEU A 101 3.87 11.02 -7.44
C LEU A 101 4.49 9.70 -7.92
N SER A 102 4.59 9.50 -9.23
CA SER A 102 5.27 8.34 -9.80
C SER A 102 6.78 8.47 -9.66
N LYS A 103 7.44 7.34 -9.42
CA LYS A 103 8.89 7.18 -9.41
C LYS A 103 9.25 5.81 -9.96
N SER A 104 10.39 5.75 -10.64
CA SER A 104 11.06 4.49 -10.95
C SER A 104 12.39 4.46 -10.20
N ILE A 105 12.69 3.33 -9.57
CA ILE A 105 13.93 3.10 -8.82
C ILE A 105 14.63 1.93 -9.48
N LYS A 106 15.79 2.20 -10.07
CA LYS A 106 16.65 1.16 -10.62
C LYS A 106 17.52 0.56 -9.53
N ILE A 107 17.45 -0.75 -9.36
CA ILE A 107 18.25 -1.52 -8.41
C ILE A 107 19.45 -2.11 -9.16
N PRO A 108 20.67 -1.63 -8.88
CA PRO A 108 21.88 -2.14 -9.54
C PRO A 108 22.04 -3.64 -9.28
N SER A 109 22.54 -4.37 -10.28
CA SER A 109 22.89 -5.79 -10.16
C SER A 109 21.74 -6.70 -9.68
N TRP A 110 20.47 -6.31 -9.89
CA TRP A 110 19.32 -7.09 -9.40
C TRP A 110 19.39 -8.57 -9.82
N LYS A 111 19.48 -8.84 -11.13
CA LYS A 111 19.56 -10.21 -11.68
C LYS A 111 20.71 -11.04 -11.09
N GLU A 112 21.85 -10.40 -10.84
CA GLU A 112 23.04 -11.06 -10.30
C GLU A 112 22.86 -11.45 -8.83
N ASN A 113 22.04 -10.70 -8.08
CA ASN A 113 21.81 -10.91 -6.65
C ASN A 113 20.58 -11.77 -6.34
N VAL A 114 19.58 -11.81 -7.22
CA VAL A 114 18.32 -12.54 -6.94
C VAL A 114 18.36 -14.02 -7.34
N GLU A 115 19.38 -14.47 -8.07
CA GLU A 115 19.57 -15.88 -8.47
C GLU A 115 18.31 -16.55 -9.09
N GLY A 116 17.45 -15.76 -9.75
CA GLY A 116 16.18 -16.24 -10.32
C GLY A 116 15.02 -16.40 -9.32
N LEU A 117 15.21 -16.01 -8.06
CA LEU A 117 14.15 -15.94 -7.05
C LEU A 117 13.29 -14.70 -7.25
N LYS A 118 12.01 -14.82 -6.89
CA LYS A 118 11.06 -13.71 -6.89
C LYS A 118 11.06 -13.06 -5.51
N PHE A 119 11.17 -11.73 -5.50
CA PHE A 119 11.14 -10.93 -4.30
C PHE A 119 10.10 -9.82 -4.42
N TYR A 120 9.42 -9.52 -3.32
CA TYR A 120 8.40 -8.48 -3.25
C TYR A 120 8.91 -7.30 -2.46
N PHE A 121 8.80 -6.10 -3.02
CA PHE A 121 9.14 -4.88 -2.29
C PHE A 121 8.18 -4.68 -1.10
N ARG A 122 8.74 -4.51 0.10
CA ARG A 122 7.99 -4.31 1.36
C ARG A 122 8.06 -2.89 1.89
N GLY A 123 8.77 -2.00 1.21
CA GLY A 123 8.96 -0.62 1.65
C GLY A 123 10.38 -0.35 2.13
N THR A 124 10.52 0.62 3.02
CA THR A 124 11.81 1.07 3.53
C THR A 124 11.85 1.09 5.05
N ILE A 125 13.03 0.86 5.60
CA ILE A 125 13.31 1.03 7.04
C ILE A 125 13.84 2.43 7.35
N GLY A 126 14.12 2.72 8.63
CA GLY A 126 14.50 4.06 9.12
C GLY A 126 15.75 4.66 8.47
N THR A 127 16.66 3.82 7.96
CA THR A 127 17.86 4.24 7.20
C THR A 127 17.54 4.65 5.76
N GLY A 128 16.34 4.32 5.26
CA GLY A 128 15.93 4.52 3.88
C GLY A 128 16.32 3.38 2.93
N GLU A 129 16.91 2.30 3.46
CA GLU A 129 17.19 1.07 2.71
C GLU A 129 15.89 0.41 2.24
N LEU A 130 15.94 -0.23 1.07
CA LEU A 130 14.83 -0.93 0.44
C LEU A 130 14.75 -2.36 0.99
N VAL A 131 13.55 -2.82 1.36
CA VAL A 131 13.33 -4.17 1.88
C VAL A 131 12.57 -5.01 0.87
N PHE A 132 13.03 -6.25 0.70
CA PHE A 132 12.45 -7.25 -0.19
C PHE A 132 12.27 -8.57 0.57
N THR A 133 11.22 -9.33 0.25
CA THR A 133 10.92 -10.66 0.85
C THR A 133 10.51 -11.67 -0.20
#